data_AF-A0A4U7B1P2-F1
#
_entry.id   AF-A0A4U7B1P2-F1
#
_cell.length_a   1.000
_cell.length_b   1.000
_cell.length_c   1.000
_cell.angle_alpha   90.00
_cell.angle_beta   90.00
_cell.angle_gamma   90.00
#
_symmetry.space_group_name_H-M   'P 1'
#
loop_
_entity.id
_entity.type
_entity.pdbx_description
1 polymer ?
#
loop_
_entity_poly.entity_id
_entity_poly.type
_entity_poly.pdbx_seq_one_letter_code
_entity_poly.pdbx_strand_id
1 'polypeptide(L)'
;MRQDSATMTFFEAQECLQLAKDTSTSITVVITDGDTPQDEEEPFSMYDYQNQSLSPLSQARFLHQTAVQNDWLQPFHEDIYCGTTSLGAFVRNAEGSYCQTTNDYTVLRAVDALTPGAALTFSSRLVSMLMQQVCFDQKEIKISYRPSVAVVETIEDITTGKVVLPPGTTQCLCRQEHFILICGDSTKDVLEQASDLQIWLLRVGRDYVSHRSMALESPMSIHRLEFFEDIESPIETEKRHKAKLEPRDARA
;
A
#
# COMPACT_ATOMS: atom_id res chain seq x y z
N MET A 1 -33.55 41.36 -16.28
CA MET A 1 -32.56 40.27 -16.37
C MET A 1 -32.52 39.60 -15.01
N ARG A 2 -32.88 38.31 -14.93
CA ARG A 2 -32.71 37.52 -13.71
C ARG A 2 -31.24 37.13 -13.63
N GLN A 3 -30.57 37.47 -12.54
CA GLN A 3 -29.25 36.94 -12.22
C GLN A 3 -29.47 35.73 -11.32
N ASP A 4 -29.34 34.54 -11.90
CA ASP A 4 -29.32 33.31 -11.12
C ASP A 4 -27.90 33.17 -10.55
N SER A 5 -27.79 33.30 -9.22
CA SER A 5 -26.53 33.11 -8.50
C SER A 5 -26.45 31.65 -8.06
N ALA A 6 -25.45 30.94 -8.57
CA ALA A 6 -25.10 29.59 -8.12
C ALA A 6 -23.82 29.66 -7.28
N THR A 7 -23.83 29.03 -6.12
CA THR A 7 -22.64 28.86 -5.28
C THR A 7 -21.91 27.61 -5.76
N MET A 8 -20.72 27.76 -6.30
CA MET A 8 -19.90 26.68 -6.83
C MET A 8 -18.62 26.56 -6.00
N THR A 9 -18.15 25.33 -5.82
CA THR A 9 -16.87 25.06 -5.16
C THR A 9 -15.70 25.55 -6.04
N PHE A 10 -14.53 25.78 -5.43
CA PHE A 10 -13.34 26.27 -6.15
C PHE A 10 -12.96 25.38 -7.35
N PHE A 11 -13.17 24.07 -7.23
CA PHE A 11 -12.87 23.12 -8.29
C PHE A 11 -13.84 23.22 -9.47
N GLU A 12 -15.14 23.33 -9.21
CA GLU A 12 -16.16 23.53 -10.25
C GLU A 12 -15.94 24.87 -10.99
N ALA A 13 -15.46 25.90 -10.30
CA ALA A 13 -15.07 27.17 -10.90
C ALA A 13 -13.87 27.03 -11.84
N GLN A 14 -12.87 26.20 -11.49
CA GLN A 14 -11.73 25.92 -12.36
C GLN A 14 -12.12 25.13 -13.62
N GLU A 15 -12.99 24.14 -13.49
CA GLU A 15 -13.49 23.35 -14.63
C GLU A 15 -14.29 24.23 -15.60
N CYS A 16 -15.13 25.12 -15.07
CA CYS A 16 -15.87 26.10 -15.88
C CYS A 16 -14.95 27.10 -16.59
N LEU A 17 -13.89 27.55 -15.92
CA LEU A 17 -12.86 28.42 -16.52
C LEU A 17 -12.09 27.71 -17.63
N GLN A 18 -11.85 26.41 -17.49
CA GLN A 18 -11.16 25.62 -18.50
C GLN A 18 -12.07 25.39 -19.72
N LEU A 19 -13.35 25.03 -19.51
CA LEU A 19 -14.34 24.93 -20.59
C LEU A 19 -14.52 26.25 -21.34
N ALA A 20 -14.55 27.39 -20.63
CA ALA A 20 -14.72 28.71 -21.24
C ALA A 20 -13.56 29.12 -22.17
N LYS A 21 -12.34 28.69 -21.86
CA LYS A 21 -11.16 28.90 -22.72
C LYS A 21 -11.30 28.17 -24.05
N ASP A 22 -11.90 26.99 -24.05
CA ASP A 22 -12.06 26.16 -25.23
C ASP A 22 -13.21 26.63 -26.14
N THR A 23 -14.21 27.35 -25.59
CA THR A 23 -15.40 27.79 -26.32
C THR A 23 -15.39 29.27 -26.74
N SER A 24 -14.27 30.00 -26.60
CA SER A 24 -14.19 31.46 -26.87
C SER A 24 -15.32 32.29 -26.22
N THR A 25 -15.85 31.80 -25.09
CA THR A 25 -16.98 32.43 -24.41
C THR A 25 -16.46 33.18 -23.20
N SER A 26 -16.74 34.48 -23.09
CA SER A 26 -16.28 35.27 -21.94
C SER A 26 -17.20 35.00 -20.74
N ILE A 27 -16.69 34.28 -19.74
CA ILE A 27 -17.36 34.07 -18.45
C ILE A 27 -16.63 34.92 -17.40
N THR A 28 -17.39 35.71 -16.64
CA THR A 28 -16.87 36.46 -15.49
C THR A 28 -17.19 35.69 -14.22
N VAL A 29 -16.16 35.09 -13.61
CA VAL A 29 -16.26 34.41 -12.31
C VAL A 29 -15.89 35.40 -11.22
N VAL A 30 -16.81 35.68 -10.30
CA VAL A 30 -16.54 36.49 -9.11
C VAL A 30 -16.20 35.52 -7.98
N ILE A 31 -14.91 35.42 -7.66
CA ILE A 31 -14.44 34.65 -6.50
C ILE A 31 -14.63 35.54 -5.28
N THR A 32 -15.53 35.15 -4.39
CA THR A 32 -15.65 35.78 -3.07
C THR A 32 -14.55 35.20 -2.19
N ASP A 33 -13.59 36.04 -1.78
CA ASP A 33 -12.55 35.69 -0.82
C ASP A 33 -13.19 35.34 0.54
N GLY A 34 -13.48 34.06 0.72
CA GLY A 34 -13.80 33.44 1.99
C GLY A 34 -12.97 32.17 2.09
N ASP A 35 -11.98 32.21 2.98
CA ASP A 35 -11.05 31.12 3.33
C ASP A 35 -9.98 30.79 2.29
N THR A 36 -8.90 31.57 2.33
CA THR A 36 -7.56 31.09 1.95
C THR A 36 -7.25 29.78 2.66
N PRO A 37 -6.89 28.69 1.95
CA PRO A 37 -6.29 27.53 2.59
C PRO A 37 -4.92 27.95 3.12
N GLN A 38 -4.80 28.08 4.44
CA GLN A 38 -3.49 28.12 5.07
C GLN A 38 -2.87 26.73 4.92
N ASP A 39 -2.06 26.57 3.87
CA ASP A 39 -1.02 25.54 3.78
C ASP A 39 0.11 25.87 4.76
N GLU A 40 -0.22 25.91 6.05
CA GLU A 40 0.75 25.74 7.13
C GLU A 40 0.52 24.32 7.65
N GLU A 41 1.27 23.36 7.10
CA GLU A 41 1.37 22.02 7.67
C GLU A 41 2.03 22.12 9.04
N GLU A 42 1.27 22.48 10.07
CA GLU A 42 1.71 22.29 11.44
C GLU A 42 1.98 20.79 11.66
N PRO A 43 3.15 20.43 12.19
CA PRO A 43 3.46 19.04 12.48
C PRO A 43 2.44 18.50 13.48
N PHE A 44 1.62 17.55 13.01
CA PHE A 44 0.53 16.98 13.79
C PHE A 44 1.09 16.39 15.10
N SER A 45 0.75 16.99 16.24
CA SER A 45 1.17 16.52 17.57
C SER A 45 0.43 15.23 17.92
N MET A 46 1.17 14.13 18.03
CA MET A 46 0.66 12.82 18.44
C MET A 46 0.14 12.80 19.90
N TYR A 47 0.40 13.84 20.69
CA TYR A 47 0.07 13.86 22.12
C TYR A 47 -1.32 14.42 22.46
N ASP A 48 -2.02 15.04 21.52
CA ASP A 48 -3.38 15.59 21.74
C ASP A 48 -4.52 14.57 21.52
N TYR A 49 -4.16 13.29 21.29
CA TYR A 49 -5.09 12.22 20.91
C TYR A 49 -6.09 11.77 21.97
N GLN A 50 -5.84 12.03 23.25
CA GLN A 50 -6.56 11.33 24.31
C GLN A 50 -7.88 11.97 24.74
N ASN A 51 -8.21 13.22 24.36
CA ASN A 51 -9.36 13.93 24.95
C ASN A 51 -10.25 14.77 23.99
N GLN A 52 -10.08 14.70 22.67
CA GLN A 52 -10.97 15.40 21.71
C GLN A 52 -11.53 14.43 20.67
N SER A 53 -12.83 14.56 20.36
CA SER A 53 -13.42 13.90 19.19
C SER A 53 -12.83 14.55 17.93
N LEU A 54 -11.79 13.94 17.37
CA LEU A 54 -11.16 14.39 16.14
C LEU A 54 -12.20 14.51 15.02
N SER A 55 -12.05 15.53 14.16
CA SER A 55 -12.85 15.60 12.94
C SER A 55 -12.60 14.33 12.08
N PRO A 56 -13.58 13.86 11.28
CA PRO A 56 -13.38 12.69 10.43
C PRO A 56 -12.18 12.81 9.48
N LEU A 57 -11.90 14.01 8.96
CA LEU A 57 -10.72 14.27 8.15
C LEU A 57 -9.42 14.11 8.95
N SER A 58 -9.38 14.64 10.18
CA SER A 58 -8.23 14.44 11.08
C SER A 58 -8.03 12.97 11.41
N GLN A 59 -9.10 12.20 11.59
CA GLN A 59 -9.05 10.76 11.80
C GLN A 59 -8.54 9.99 10.57
N ALA A 60 -8.97 10.36 9.37
CA ALA A 60 -8.46 9.76 8.12
C ALA A 60 -6.96 10.06 7.94
N ARG A 61 -6.55 11.30 8.18
CA ARG A 61 -5.12 11.70 8.16
C ARG A 61 -4.31 10.94 9.20
N PHE A 62 -4.84 10.74 10.40
CA PHE A 62 -4.20 9.94 11.44
C PHE A 62 -3.98 8.48 11.01
N LEU A 63 -5.04 7.84 10.52
CA LEU A 63 -4.98 6.47 10.01
C LEU A 63 -3.92 6.34 8.93
N HIS A 64 -3.92 7.28 7.97
CA HIS A 64 -2.94 7.31 6.89
C HIS A 64 -1.51 7.49 7.43
N GLN A 65 -1.26 8.47 8.30
CA GLN A 65 0.06 8.71 8.88
C GLN A 65 0.56 7.49 9.67
N THR A 66 -0.30 6.85 10.45
CA THR A 66 0.04 5.63 11.19
C THR A 66 0.35 4.48 10.23
N ALA A 67 -0.42 4.34 9.16
CA ALA A 67 -0.17 3.33 8.14
C ALA A 67 1.17 3.56 7.40
N VAL A 68 1.52 4.82 7.10
CA VAL A 68 2.86 5.18 6.56
C VAL A 68 3.96 4.81 7.55
N GLN A 69 3.82 5.16 8.84
CA GLN A 69 4.83 4.87 9.87
C GLN A 69 5.08 3.36 10.07
N ASN A 70 4.08 2.53 9.79
CA ASN A 70 4.16 1.07 9.92
C ASN A 70 4.47 0.36 8.60
N ASP A 71 4.80 1.09 7.53
CA ASP A 71 5.09 0.54 6.21
C ASP A 71 3.89 -0.24 5.60
N TRP A 72 2.66 0.18 5.90
CA TRP A 72 1.43 -0.44 5.39
C TRP A 72 0.90 0.19 4.10
N LEU A 73 1.54 1.27 3.60
CA LEU A 73 1.17 1.95 2.35
C LEU A 73 2.34 1.95 1.36
N GLN A 74 2.98 0.80 1.18
CA GLN A 74 4.09 0.66 0.25
C GLN A 74 3.57 0.42 -1.17
N PRO A 75 4.16 1.07 -2.20
CA PRO A 75 3.88 0.73 -3.59
C PRO A 75 4.24 -0.72 -3.88
N PHE A 76 3.48 -1.34 -4.79
CA PHE A 76 3.80 -2.68 -5.25
C PHE A 76 5.12 -2.67 -6.04
N HIS A 77 6.04 -3.56 -5.66
CA HIS A 77 7.47 -3.42 -5.98
C HIS A 77 7.85 -3.87 -7.41
N GLU A 78 6.94 -4.55 -8.12
CA GLU A 78 7.21 -5.17 -9.43
C GLU A 78 6.50 -4.50 -10.61
N ASP A 79 5.50 -3.63 -10.37
CA ASP A 79 4.80 -2.89 -11.42
C ASP A 79 4.89 -1.38 -11.18
N ILE A 80 5.71 -0.71 -12.00
CA ILE A 80 5.86 0.75 -12.04
C ILE A 80 4.51 1.44 -12.39
N TYR A 81 3.55 0.68 -12.93
CA TYR A 81 2.24 1.16 -13.38
C TYR A 81 1.14 1.07 -12.32
N CYS A 82 1.29 0.26 -11.27
CA CYS A 82 0.38 0.25 -10.13
C CYS A 82 0.86 1.27 -9.09
N GLY A 83 0.61 2.54 -9.36
CA GLY A 83 1.03 3.65 -8.50
C GLY A 83 0.39 3.60 -7.11
N THR A 84 0.97 4.34 -6.16
CA THR A 84 0.43 4.55 -4.80
C THR A 84 -0.89 5.32 -4.77
N THR A 85 -1.44 5.69 -5.93
CA THR A 85 -2.64 6.52 -6.06
C THR A 85 -3.85 5.87 -5.44
N SER A 86 -3.93 4.54 -5.41
CA SER A 86 -5.03 3.79 -4.79
C SER A 86 -4.89 3.61 -3.28
N LEU A 87 -3.75 3.99 -2.68
CA LEU A 87 -3.46 3.75 -1.28
C LEU A 87 -3.91 4.93 -0.41
N GLY A 88 -4.74 4.67 0.59
CA GLY A 88 -5.21 5.69 1.52
C GLY A 88 -6.08 5.16 2.67
N ALA A 89 -6.56 6.11 3.46
CA ALA A 89 -7.49 5.89 4.55
C ALA A 89 -8.79 6.65 4.30
N PHE A 90 -9.88 6.11 4.85
CA PHE A 90 -11.24 6.61 4.69
C PHE A 90 -11.94 6.61 6.05
N VAL A 91 -12.64 7.69 6.36
CA VAL A 91 -13.47 7.78 7.58
C VAL A 91 -14.81 8.39 7.22
N ARG A 92 -15.88 7.74 7.67
CA ARG A 92 -17.24 8.16 7.37
C ARG A 92 -17.67 9.30 8.29
N ASN A 93 -18.28 10.31 7.69
CA ASN A 93 -18.89 11.44 8.38
C ASN A 93 -20.27 11.05 8.93
N ALA A 94 -20.78 11.85 9.87
CA ALA A 94 -22.16 11.70 10.37
C ALA A 94 -23.21 11.89 9.25
N GLU A 95 -22.87 12.66 8.22
CA GLU A 95 -23.70 12.88 7.02
C GLU A 95 -23.66 11.70 6.04
N GLY A 96 -22.81 10.70 6.29
CA GLY A 96 -22.69 9.49 5.48
C GLY A 96 -21.64 9.54 4.38
N SER A 97 -21.10 10.73 4.05
CA SER A 97 -19.97 10.91 3.12
C SER A 97 -18.64 10.48 3.74
N TYR A 98 -17.62 10.19 2.92
CA TYR A 98 -16.28 9.82 3.41
C TYR A 98 -15.29 10.98 3.29
N CYS A 99 -14.52 11.21 4.34
CA CYS A 99 -13.24 11.89 4.26
C CYS A 99 -12.16 10.88 3.86
N GLN A 100 -11.31 11.25 2.91
CA GLN A 100 -10.31 10.35 2.32
C GLN A 100 -8.94 11.01 2.19
N THR A 101 -7.88 10.20 2.16
CA THR A 101 -6.50 10.67 1.92
C THR A 101 -5.97 10.32 0.53
N THR A 102 -6.72 9.54 -0.24
CA THR A 102 -6.42 9.20 -1.64
C THR A 102 -7.43 9.88 -2.58
N ASN A 103 -7.00 10.16 -3.81
CA ASN A 103 -7.85 10.68 -4.89
C ASN A 103 -8.41 9.57 -5.80
N ASP A 104 -8.21 8.30 -5.47
CA ASP A 104 -8.75 7.18 -6.25
C ASP A 104 -10.23 6.95 -5.93
N TYR A 105 -11.09 7.45 -6.82
CA TYR A 105 -12.53 7.31 -6.72
C TYR A 105 -13.02 5.87 -6.87
N THR A 106 -12.25 4.97 -7.47
CA THR A 106 -12.64 3.56 -7.59
C THR A 106 -12.59 2.89 -6.22
N VAL A 107 -11.55 3.18 -5.44
CA VAL A 107 -11.43 2.71 -4.05
C VAL A 107 -12.53 3.33 -3.19
N LEU A 108 -12.78 4.64 -3.32
CA LEU A 108 -13.85 5.31 -2.59
C LEU A 108 -15.22 4.66 -2.86
N ARG A 109 -15.56 4.38 -4.13
CA ARG A 109 -16.84 3.73 -4.47
C ARG A 109 -16.96 2.33 -3.86
N ALA A 110 -15.88 1.57 -3.80
CA ALA A 110 -15.90 0.26 -3.16
C ALA A 110 -16.06 0.36 -1.64
N VAL A 111 -15.39 1.33 -1.01
CA VAL A 111 -15.59 1.63 0.42
C VAL A 111 -17.05 2.03 0.66
N ASP A 112 -17.61 2.92 -0.15
CA ASP A 112 -19.01 3.35 -0.03
C ASP A 112 -20.00 2.19 -0.20
N ALA A 113 -19.73 1.25 -1.12
CA ALA A 113 -20.54 0.05 -1.31
C ALA A 113 -20.53 -0.89 -0.07
N LEU A 114 -19.43 -0.91 0.68
CA LEU A 114 -19.30 -1.70 1.92
C LEU A 114 -19.83 -0.95 3.14
N THR A 115 -20.00 0.37 3.06
CA THR A 115 -20.51 1.26 4.11
C THR A 115 -19.81 1.19 5.49
N PRO A 116 -18.48 0.94 5.61
CA PRO A 116 -17.83 0.86 6.92
C PRO A 116 -17.74 2.22 7.61
N GLY A 117 -17.55 2.24 8.94
CA GLY A 117 -17.28 3.47 9.68
C GLY A 117 -15.91 4.07 9.37
N ALA A 118 -14.91 3.21 9.16
CA ALA A 118 -13.57 3.57 8.68
C ALA A 118 -13.00 2.46 7.79
N ALA A 119 -12.07 2.83 6.90
CA ALA A 119 -11.35 1.87 6.08
C ALA A 119 -9.90 2.31 5.81
N LEU A 120 -9.05 1.35 5.47
CA LEU A 120 -7.64 1.54 5.15
C LEU A 120 -7.24 0.55 4.06
N THR A 121 -6.56 1.02 3.01
CA THR A 121 -5.85 0.11 2.11
C THR A 121 -4.53 -0.32 2.73
N PHE A 122 -4.26 -1.61 2.75
CA PHE A 122 -3.05 -2.18 3.33
C PHE A 122 -2.23 -2.84 2.21
N SER A 123 -1.10 -2.22 1.87
CA SER A 123 -0.13 -2.72 0.91
C SER A 123 1.25 -2.71 1.56
N SER A 124 1.85 -3.89 1.67
CA SER A 124 3.22 -4.04 2.15
C SER A 124 3.91 -5.13 1.35
N ARG A 125 5.23 -5.22 1.47
CA ARG A 125 6.00 -6.35 0.92
C ARG A 125 5.43 -7.73 1.27
N LEU A 126 4.80 -7.87 2.45
CA LEU A 126 4.19 -9.13 2.87
C LEU A 126 2.92 -9.46 2.07
N VAL A 127 2.14 -8.46 1.68
CA VAL A 127 0.99 -8.65 0.78
C VAL A 127 1.47 -9.13 -0.58
N SER A 128 2.56 -8.57 -1.10
CA SER A 128 3.18 -9.06 -2.34
C SER A 128 3.60 -10.54 -2.23
N MET A 129 4.17 -10.95 -1.10
CA MET A 129 4.51 -12.36 -0.86
C MET A 129 3.27 -13.25 -0.75
N LEU A 130 2.22 -12.78 -0.08
CA LEU A 130 0.94 -13.50 0.00
C LEU A 130 0.33 -13.70 -1.39
N MET A 131 0.34 -12.67 -2.23
CA MET A 131 -0.19 -12.73 -3.59
C MET A 131 0.45 -13.82 -4.45
N GLN A 132 1.73 -14.13 -4.24
CA GLN A 132 2.42 -15.24 -4.92
C GLN A 132 1.94 -16.63 -4.48
N GLN A 133 1.23 -16.73 -3.35
CA GLN A 133 0.74 -17.99 -2.77
C GLN A 133 -0.75 -18.23 -3.01
N VAL A 134 -1.52 -17.17 -3.22
CA VAL A 134 -2.97 -17.26 -3.40
C VAL A 134 -3.26 -17.91 -4.76
N CYS A 135 -3.95 -19.05 -4.75
CA CYS A 135 -4.33 -19.73 -5.99
C CYS A 135 -5.34 -18.88 -6.77
N PHE A 136 -5.28 -18.88 -8.10
CA PHE A 136 -6.14 -18.05 -8.96
C PHE A 136 -7.65 -18.25 -8.69
N ASP A 137 -8.10 -19.43 -8.30
CA ASP A 137 -9.50 -19.73 -7.99
C ASP A 137 -9.87 -19.55 -6.50
N GLN A 138 -8.91 -19.22 -5.64
CA GLN A 138 -9.12 -19.04 -4.22
C GLN A 138 -9.95 -17.79 -3.93
N LYS A 139 -11.11 -17.97 -3.30
CA LYS A 139 -12.06 -16.88 -2.94
C LYS A 139 -11.90 -16.35 -1.52
N GLU A 140 -11.17 -17.05 -0.67
CA GLU A 140 -11.04 -16.74 0.74
C GLU A 140 -9.72 -17.27 1.29
N ILE A 141 -9.07 -16.50 2.16
CA ILE A 141 -7.88 -16.89 2.92
C ILE A 141 -8.28 -17.01 4.38
N LYS A 142 -8.22 -18.23 4.91
CA LYS A 142 -8.60 -18.50 6.29
C LYS A 142 -7.46 -18.16 7.24
N ILE A 143 -7.72 -17.25 8.15
CA ILE A 143 -6.80 -16.89 9.23
C ILE A 143 -7.28 -17.58 10.51
N SER A 144 -6.46 -18.46 11.08
CA SER A 144 -6.80 -19.16 12.32
C SER A 144 -7.15 -18.16 13.43
N TYR A 145 -8.34 -18.32 14.03
CA TYR A 145 -8.88 -17.49 15.12
C TYR A 145 -9.18 -16.03 14.77
N ARG A 146 -9.28 -15.68 13.48
CA ARG A 146 -9.58 -14.31 13.00
C ARG A 146 -10.57 -14.35 11.84
N PRO A 147 -11.17 -13.21 11.47
CA PRO A 147 -11.95 -13.11 10.25
C PRO A 147 -11.12 -13.53 9.04
N SER A 148 -11.74 -14.26 8.14
CA SER A 148 -11.15 -14.62 6.87
C SER A 148 -10.97 -13.41 5.97
N VAL A 149 -9.91 -13.39 5.17
CA VAL A 149 -9.73 -12.37 4.13
C VAL A 149 -10.43 -12.84 2.87
N ALA A 150 -11.45 -12.12 2.44
CA ALA A 150 -12.09 -12.39 1.15
C ALA A 150 -11.11 -12.07 0.01
N VAL A 151 -11.12 -12.83 -1.07
CA VAL A 151 -10.26 -12.59 -2.24
C VAL A 151 -11.14 -12.16 -3.40
N VAL A 152 -10.89 -10.96 -3.90
CA VAL A 152 -11.56 -10.37 -5.06
C VAL A 152 -10.55 -10.11 -6.16
N GLU A 153 -10.99 -10.25 -7.41
CA GLU A 153 -10.08 -10.09 -8.55
C GLU A 153 -9.70 -8.62 -8.74
N THR A 154 -10.67 -7.71 -8.67
CA THR A 154 -10.47 -6.27 -8.73
C THR A 154 -11.40 -5.58 -7.75
N ILE A 155 -11.03 -4.38 -7.30
CA ILE A 155 -11.89 -3.53 -6.47
C ILE A 155 -13.17 -3.11 -7.21
N GLU A 156 -13.16 -3.04 -8.54
CA GLU A 156 -14.35 -2.73 -9.33
C GLU A 156 -15.43 -3.82 -9.22
N ASP A 157 -15.03 -5.07 -9.02
CA ASP A 157 -15.95 -6.20 -8.88
C ASP A 157 -16.82 -6.08 -7.62
N ILE A 158 -16.35 -5.34 -6.60
CA ILE A 158 -17.13 -4.98 -5.40
C ILE A 158 -18.22 -3.97 -5.78
N THR A 159 -17.85 -2.90 -6.50
CA THR A 159 -18.79 -1.83 -6.86
C THR A 159 -19.87 -2.28 -7.85
N THR A 160 -19.53 -3.20 -8.75
CA THR A 160 -20.46 -3.73 -9.76
C THR A 160 -21.36 -4.83 -9.22
N GLY A 161 -21.14 -5.29 -7.99
CA GLY A 161 -21.88 -6.41 -7.38
C GLY A 161 -21.61 -7.77 -8.03
N LYS A 162 -20.58 -7.87 -8.88
CA LYS A 162 -20.16 -9.14 -9.50
C LYS A 162 -19.61 -10.11 -8.46
N VAL A 163 -19.02 -9.59 -7.39
CA VAL A 163 -18.66 -10.36 -6.20
C VAL A 163 -19.58 -9.96 -5.05
N VAL A 164 -20.26 -10.95 -4.46
CA VAL A 164 -21.06 -10.76 -3.25
C VAL A 164 -20.19 -11.10 -2.05
N LEU A 165 -19.78 -10.07 -1.31
CA LEU A 165 -19.06 -10.23 -0.06
C LEU A 165 -20.06 -10.55 1.08
N PRO A 166 -19.75 -11.51 1.97
CA PRO A 166 -20.60 -11.79 3.12
C PRO A 166 -20.82 -10.54 3.98
N PRO A 167 -22.02 -10.37 4.58
CA PRO A 167 -22.24 -9.29 5.53
C PRO A 167 -21.27 -9.41 6.71
N GLY A 168 -20.66 -8.29 7.09
CA GLY A 168 -19.61 -8.27 8.12
C GLY A 168 -18.22 -8.67 7.62
N THR A 169 -17.99 -8.69 6.29
CA THR A 169 -16.62 -8.78 5.76
C THR A 169 -15.82 -7.57 6.21
N THR A 170 -14.77 -7.80 6.99
CA THR A 170 -13.90 -6.72 7.49
C THR A 170 -12.60 -6.60 6.70
N GLN A 171 -12.25 -7.58 5.86
CA GLN A 171 -11.00 -7.60 5.10
C GLN A 171 -11.20 -8.23 3.72
N CYS A 172 -10.74 -7.54 2.67
CA CYS A 172 -10.72 -8.10 1.32
C CYS A 172 -9.41 -7.82 0.58
N LEU A 173 -8.77 -8.87 0.07
CA LEU A 173 -7.62 -8.81 -0.82
C LEU A 173 -8.08 -8.49 -2.24
N CYS A 174 -7.67 -7.35 -2.76
CA CYS A 174 -7.91 -6.89 -4.13
C CYS A 174 -6.69 -7.26 -4.98
N ARG A 175 -6.83 -8.27 -5.86
CA ARG A 175 -5.67 -8.85 -6.54
C ARG A 175 -5.01 -7.94 -7.55
N GLN A 176 -5.79 -7.36 -8.46
CA GLN A 176 -5.26 -6.48 -9.51
C GLN A 176 -4.63 -5.22 -8.94
N GLU A 177 -5.14 -4.72 -7.82
CA GLU A 177 -4.64 -3.50 -7.17
C GLU A 177 -3.56 -3.80 -6.12
N HIS A 178 -3.28 -5.07 -5.85
CA HIS A 178 -2.21 -5.55 -4.96
C HIS A 178 -2.27 -5.03 -3.51
N PHE A 179 -3.46 -4.77 -2.97
CA PHE A 179 -3.64 -4.38 -1.57
C PHE A 179 -4.78 -5.16 -0.90
N ILE A 180 -4.81 -5.12 0.43
CA ILE A 180 -5.93 -5.61 1.24
C ILE A 180 -6.71 -4.39 1.73
N LEU A 181 -7.99 -4.27 1.38
CA LEU A 181 -8.87 -3.29 2.00
C LEU A 181 -9.30 -3.81 3.38
N ILE A 182 -9.07 -3.01 4.40
CA ILE A 182 -9.45 -3.27 5.78
C ILE A 182 -10.59 -2.32 6.13
N CYS A 183 -11.69 -2.88 6.62
CA CYS A 183 -12.92 -2.18 6.97
C CYS A 183 -13.23 -2.41 8.46
N GLY A 184 -13.70 -1.36 9.12
CA GLY A 184 -14.10 -1.44 10.53
C GLY A 184 -15.14 -0.38 10.89
N ASP A 185 -15.71 -0.50 12.07
CA ASP A 185 -16.72 0.44 12.58
C ASP A 185 -16.09 1.76 13.06
N SER A 186 -14.80 1.73 13.38
CA SER A 186 -14.05 2.88 13.88
C SER A 186 -12.60 2.85 13.41
N THR A 187 -11.91 3.98 13.50
CA THR A 187 -10.47 4.06 13.20
C THR A 187 -9.63 3.15 14.09
N LYS A 188 -9.99 3.02 15.37
CA LYS A 188 -9.33 2.11 16.31
C LYS A 188 -9.46 0.65 15.87
N ASP A 189 -10.66 0.24 15.45
CA ASP A 189 -10.93 -1.11 14.96
C ASP A 189 -10.09 -1.42 13.71
N VAL A 190 -10.02 -0.49 12.75
CA VAL A 190 -9.17 -0.64 11.56
C VAL A 190 -7.68 -0.80 11.92
N LEU A 191 -7.17 -0.04 12.89
CA LEU A 191 -5.77 -0.15 13.34
C LEU A 191 -5.48 -1.49 14.03
N GLU A 192 -6.39 -1.96 14.89
CA GLU A 192 -6.26 -3.26 15.56
C GLU A 192 -6.25 -4.39 14.51
N GLN A 193 -7.18 -4.36 13.56
CA GLN A 193 -7.23 -5.33 12.46
C GLN A 193 -6.00 -5.28 11.56
N ALA A 194 -5.49 -4.09 11.21
CA ALA A 194 -4.28 -3.93 10.40
C ALA A 194 -3.03 -4.47 11.10
N SER A 195 -2.89 -4.21 12.40
CA SER A 195 -1.80 -4.73 13.22
C SER A 195 -1.85 -6.26 13.31
N ASP A 196 -3.05 -6.80 13.55
CA ASP A 196 -3.26 -8.26 13.60
C ASP A 196 -2.96 -8.92 12.25
N LEU A 197 -3.39 -8.30 11.15
CA LEU A 197 -3.11 -8.76 9.79
C LEU A 197 -1.60 -8.76 9.52
N GLN A 198 -0.88 -7.70 9.91
CA GLN A 198 0.58 -7.62 9.76
C GLN A 198 1.29 -8.74 10.53
N ILE A 199 0.90 -9.00 11.79
CA ILE A 199 1.47 -10.08 12.60
C ILE A 199 1.22 -11.44 11.95
N TRP A 200 0.03 -11.66 11.41
CA TRP A 200 -0.28 -12.90 10.70
C TRP A 200 0.54 -13.05 9.41
N LEU A 201 0.61 -12.00 8.59
CA LEU A 201 1.41 -11.95 7.37
C LEU A 201 2.90 -12.24 7.65
N LEU A 202 3.44 -11.73 8.75
CA LEU A 202 4.82 -12.01 9.18
C LEU A 202 5.02 -13.50 9.51
N ARG A 203 4.02 -14.17 10.09
CA ARG A 203 4.08 -15.61 10.37
C ARG A 203 4.07 -16.43 9.09
N VAL A 204 3.11 -16.15 8.19
CA VAL A 204 3.02 -16.82 6.88
C VAL A 204 4.28 -16.60 6.05
N GLY A 205 4.83 -15.38 6.05
CA GLY A 205 6.07 -15.06 5.36
C GLY A 205 7.29 -15.81 5.91
N ARG A 206 7.37 -16.05 7.23
CA ARG A 206 8.45 -16.85 7.84
C ARG A 206 8.39 -18.31 7.43
N ASP A 207 7.20 -18.91 7.45
CA ASP A 207 7.01 -20.29 7.03
C ASP A 207 7.41 -20.46 5.55
N TYR A 208 7.13 -19.46 4.71
CA TYR A 208 7.54 -19.47 3.31
C TYR A 208 9.06 -19.43 3.08
N VAL A 209 9.78 -18.56 3.80
CA VAL A 209 11.26 -18.52 3.70
C VAL A 209 11.84 -19.87 4.17
N SER A 210 11.29 -20.44 5.23
CA SER A 210 11.73 -21.75 5.74
C SER A 210 11.48 -22.89 4.73
N HIS A 211 10.32 -22.90 4.04
CA HIS A 211 10.01 -23.94 3.05
C HIS A 211 10.77 -23.75 1.73
N ARG A 212 11.06 -22.51 1.30
CA ARG A 212 11.87 -22.27 0.09
C ARG A 212 13.35 -22.61 0.31
N SER A 213 13.86 -22.43 1.52
CA SER A 213 15.19 -22.94 1.90
C SER A 213 15.28 -24.47 1.85
N MET A 214 14.18 -25.19 2.08
CA MET A 214 14.15 -26.66 1.98
C MET A 214 13.79 -27.18 0.57
N ALA A 215 13.05 -26.42 -0.23
CA ALA A 215 12.69 -26.81 -1.59
C ALA A 215 13.79 -26.58 -2.64
N LEU A 216 14.86 -25.86 -2.28
CA LEU A 216 16.10 -25.81 -3.05
C LEU A 216 17.06 -26.98 -2.76
N GLU A 217 16.72 -27.84 -1.79
CA GLU A 217 17.33 -29.16 -1.62
C GLU A 217 16.43 -30.23 -2.23
N SER A 218 16.27 -30.19 -3.56
CA SER A 218 15.84 -31.37 -4.29
C SER A 218 16.96 -32.43 -4.18
N PRO A 219 16.65 -33.73 -3.98
CA PRO A 219 17.64 -34.79 -3.80
C PRO A 219 18.31 -35.12 -5.13
N MET A 220 19.20 -34.25 -5.61
CA MET A 220 20.17 -34.61 -6.62
C MET A 220 21.44 -35.05 -5.94
N SER A 221 21.62 -36.37 -5.93
CA SER A 221 22.89 -37.07 -5.95
C SER A 221 23.92 -36.65 -4.91
N ILE A 222 24.19 -37.58 -4.00
CA ILE A 222 25.46 -37.68 -3.28
C ILE A 222 26.60 -37.69 -4.31
N HIS A 223 27.08 -36.50 -4.68
CA HIS A 223 28.49 -36.30 -4.94
C HIS A 223 29.05 -35.70 -3.67
N ARG A 224 29.67 -36.59 -2.90
CA ARG A 224 30.70 -36.33 -1.90
C ARG A 224 31.52 -35.10 -2.32
N LEU A 225 31.17 -33.94 -1.78
CA LEU A 225 32.04 -32.77 -1.78
C LEU A 225 33.13 -33.10 -0.78
N GLU A 226 34.29 -33.49 -1.31
CA GLU A 226 35.52 -33.49 -0.54
C GLU A 226 35.74 -32.08 -0.02
N PHE A 227 36.01 -31.99 1.28
CA PHE A 227 36.46 -30.80 1.96
C PHE A 227 37.65 -30.21 1.20
N PHE A 228 37.48 -29.03 0.61
CA PHE A 228 38.61 -28.14 0.36
C PHE A 228 38.81 -27.29 1.62
N GLU A 229 39.43 -27.89 2.64
CA GLU A 229 40.31 -27.13 3.51
C GLU A 229 41.59 -26.91 2.72
N ASP A 230 41.83 -25.67 2.29
CA ASP A 230 43.15 -25.05 2.11
C ASP A 230 42.96 -23.65 1.53
N ILE A 231 42.58 -22.71 2.42
CA ILE A 231 42.68 -21.27 2.13
C ILE A 231 44.15 -20.89 2.37
N GLU A 232 44.95 -20.96 1.31
CA GLU A 232 46.33 -20.47 1.29
C GLU A 232 46.31 -18.95 1.52
N SER A 233 46.97 -18.50 2.60
CA SER A 233 46.88 -17.10 3.05
C SER A 233 47.53 -16.11 2.05
N PRO A 234 47.05 -14.85 1.96
CA PRO A 234 47.47 -13.87 0.94
C PRO A 234 48.93 -13.40 0.99
N ILE A 235 49.76 -13.95 1.88
CA ILE A 235 51.14 -13.52 2.14
C ILE A 235 52.15 -14.31 1.28
N GLU A 236 51.78 -15.46 0.71
CA GLU A 236 52.70 -16.31 -0.08
C GLU A 236 52.71 -16.00 -1.59
N THR A 237 51.67 -15.33 -2.11
CA THR A 237 51.61 -14.90 -3.52
C THR A 237 52.63 -13.81 -3.86
N GLU A 238 53.03 -12.98 -2.90
CA GLU A 238 53.97 -11.87 -3.14
C GLU A 238 55.44 -12.35 -3.28
N LYS A 239 55.80 -13.50 -2.71
CA LYS A 239 57.15 -14.09 -2.88
C LYS A 239 57.33 -14.80 -4.23
N ARG A 240 56.25 -15.28 -4.86
CA ARG A 240 56.31 -15.92 -6.19
C ARG A 240 56.47 -14.91 -7.34
N HIS A 241 56.00 -13.67 -7.18
CA HIS A 241 56.14 -12.65 -8.22
C HIS A 241 57.53 -11.99 -8.26
N LYS A 242 58.27 -11.97 -7.15
CA LYS A 242 59.66 -11.45 -7.12
C LYS A 242 60.73 -12.42 -7.67
N ALA A 243 60.43 -13.71 -7.83
CA ALA A 243 61.36 -14.71 -8.38
C ALA A 243 61.29 -14.87 -9.92
N LYS A 244 60.42 -14.10 -10.61
CA LYS A 244 60.21 -14.20 -12.08
C LYS A 244 60.79 -13.04 -12.89
N LEU A 245 61.56 -12.15 -12.28
CA LEU A 245 62.18 -10.98 -12.92
C LEU A 245 63.72 -11.00 -12.85
N GLU A 246 64.35 -12.17 -12.92
CA GLU A 246 65.76 -12.24 -13.27
C GLU A 246 65.94 -12.63 -14.75
N PRO A 247 66.55 -11.77 -15.59
CA PRO A 247 66.92 -12.12 -16.94
C PRO A 247 68.10 -13.10 -16.93
N ARG A 248 67.87 -14.29 -17.48
CA ARG A 248 68.92 -15.25 -17.85
C ARG A 248 69.35 -14.96 -19.29
N ASP A 249 70.41 -14.18 -19.45
CA ASP A 249 71.34 -14.14 -20.60
C ASP A 249 72.57 -13.33 -20.10
N ALA A 250 73.82 -13.71 -20.23
CA ALA A 250 74.48 -14.56 -21.21
C ALA A 250 75.72 -15.24 -20.61
N ARG A 251 75.98 -16.49 -21.00
CA ARG A 251 77.34 -17.03 -21.07
C ARG A 251 77.69 -17.23 -22.54
N ALA A 252 78.70 -16.50 -22.99
CA ALA A 252 79.75 -17.04 -23.84
C ALA A 252 81.06 -16.84 -23.06
#